data_AF-A0A8C7GZD8-F1
#
_entry.id   AF-A0A8C7GZD8-F1
#
_cell.length_a   1.000
_cell.length_b   1.000
_cell.length_c   1.000
_cell.angle_alpha   90.00
_cell.angle_beta   90.00
_cell.angle_gamma   90.00
#
_symmetry.space_group_name_H-M   'P 1'
#
loop_
_entity.id
_entity.type
_entity.pdbx_description
1 polymer ?
#
loop_
_entity_poly.entity_id
_entity_poly.type
_entity_poly.pdbx_seq_one_letter_code
_entity_poly.pdbx_strand_id
1 'polypeptide(L)'
;MINGNRMHLSSFSSLITQRSCSDPVITPSAYTTSDAVISSESVFIVELSLACTNGAQSVALYADVNGRQFPVTRGQDVGKYQVSWSMPHKQASSGTYQVKFFDEESYSSLRKAQRNNEDSDSIQPLFSVNVDHRGAWNGPWVATEVMAVLIGILLYYLAFNAKSTIQA
;
A
#
# COMPACT_ATOMS: atom_id res chain seq x y z
N MET A 1 46.89 35.90 46.42
CA MET A 1 45.58 36.55 46.29
C MET A 1 45.06 36.28 44.89
N ILE A 2 43.90 35.61 44.78
CA ILE A 2 42.89 35.62 43.67
C ILE A 2 43.39 35.24 42.26
N ASN A 3 42.79 34.33 41.50
CA ASN A 3 41.71 33.36 41.70
C ASN A 3 41.73 32.40 40.49
N GLY A 4 41.29 31.16 40.67
CA GLY A 4 41.14 30.21 39.57
C GLY A 4 39.99 30.58 38.65
N ASN A 5 40.19 30.46 37.34
CA ASN A 5 39.12 30.51 36.35
C ASN A 5 38.80 29.09 35.87
N ARG A 6 37.68 28.59 36.39
CA ARG A 6 36.98 27.35 36.02
C ARG A 6 36.76 27.29 34.50
N MET A 7 37.22 26.21 33.88
CA MET A 7 36.67 25.74 32.61
C MET A 7 35.21 25.36 32.84
N HIS A 8 34.29 26.18 32.37
CA HIS A 8 32.89 25.78 32.22
C HIS A 8 32.81 24.81 31.04
N LEU A 9 32.66 23.51 31.33
CA LEU A 9 32.07 22.58 30.37
C LEU A 9 30.67 23.08 30.06
N SER A 10 30.51 23.74 28.91
CA SER A 10 29.21 23.97 28.31
C SER A 10 28.63 22.61 27.93
N SER A 11 27.75 22.11 28.78
CA SER A 11 26.92 20.94 28.52
C SER A 11 26.11 21.22 27.24
N PHE A 12 26.54 20.63 26.12
CA PHE A 12 25.70 20.50 24.94
C PHE A 12 24.58 19.52 25.33
N SER A 13 23.47 20.07 25.82
CA SER A 13 22.22 19.32 25.92
C SER A 13 21.81 19.00 24.50
N SER A 14 22.18 17.78 24.06
CA SER A 14 21.67 17.18 22.85
C SER A 14 20.14 17.22 22.95
N LEU A 15 19.48 18.01 22.10
CA LEU A 15 18.08 17.75 21.80
C LEU A 15 18.07 16.34 21.22
N ILE A 16 17.71 15.37 22.06
CA ILE A 16 17.33 14.05 21.62
C ILE A 16 16.11 14.30 20.74
N THR A 17 16.32 14.37 19.43
CA THR A 17 15.24 14.24 18.47
C THR A 17 14.67 12.86 18.75
N GLN A 18 13.54 12.78 19.46
CA GLN A 18 12.84 11.53 19.64
C GLN A 18 12.41 11.07 18.25
N ARG A 19 13.21 10.17 17.66
CA ARG A 19 13.00 9.59 16.33
C ARG A 19 11.90 8.52 16.35
N SER A 20 11.56 8.00 17.53
CA SER A 20 10.54 6.98 17.73
C SER A 20 9.19 7.60 18.12
N CYS A 21 8.12 7.05 17.55
CA CYS A 21 6.75 7.44 17.85
C CYS A 21 6.25 6.65 19.06
N SER A 22 5.96 7.32 20.18
CA SER A 22 5.21 6.69 21.28
C SER A 22 3.71 6.84 21.01
N ASP A 23 2.96 5.77 21.28
CA ASP A 23 1.51 5.66 21.14
C ASP A 23 0.98 6.20 19.80
N PRO A 24 1.21 5.47 18.69
CA PRO A 24 0.78 5.89 17.37
C PRO A 24 -0.75 5.87 17.25
N VAL A 25 -1.34 7.04 17.02
CA VAL A 25 -2.74 7.18 16.61
C VAL A 25 -2.77 7.23 15.08
N ILE A 26 -3.45 6.25 14.49
CA ILE A 26 -3.49 6.05 13.03
C ILE A 26 -4.88 6.26 12.44
N THR A 27 -4.94 6.84 11.24
CA THR A 27 -6.16 6.84 10.41
C THR A 27 -5.81 6.34 9.02
N PRO A 28 -6.03 5.04 8.74
CA PRO A 28 -5.70 4.45 7.46
C PRO A 28 -6.84 4.58 6.44
N SER A 29 -6.48 4.77 5.17
CA SER A 29 -7.35 4.66 4.00
C SER A 29 -6.65 3.78 2.96
N ALA A 30 -7.33 2.74 2.50
CA ALA A 30 -6.76 1.77 1.56
C ALA A 30 -7.55 1.75 0.25
N TYR A 31 -6.81 1.69 -0.86
CA TYR A 31 -7.32 1.63 -2.21
C TYR A 31 -6.71 0.42 -2.92
N THR A 32 -7.52 -0.28 -3.70
CA THR A 32 -7.09 -1.46 -4.44
C THR A 32 -7.77 -1.53 -5.78
N THR A 33 -7.03 -1.90 -6.82
CA THR A 33 -7.57 -2.08 -8.18
C THR A 33 -8.23 -3.44 -8.32
N SER A 34 -9.41 -3.51 -8.93
CA SER A 34 -10.16 -4.76 -9.14
C SER A 34 -10.29 -5.18 -10.60
N ASP A 35 -9.69 -4.46 -11.55
CA ASP A 35 -9.87 -4.73 -12.98
C ASP A 35 -8.75 -5.60 -13.57
N ALA A 36 -9.04 -6.89 -13.81
CA ALA A 36 -8.09 -7.83 -14.42
C ALA A 36 -8.09 -7.82 -15.96
N VAL A 37 -9.03 -7.10 -16.56
CA VAL A 37 -9.18 -7.03 -18.02
C VAL A 37 -8.12 -6.13 -18.67
N ILE A 38 -7.68 -5.11 -17.94
CA ILE A 38 -6.81 -4.04 -18.46
C ILE A 38 -5.40 -4.14 -17.86
N SER A 39 -5.25 -4.77 -16.69
CA SER A 39 -3.97 -4.91 -15.99
C SER A 39 -3.69 -6.36 -15.65
N SER A 40 -2.41 -6.77 -15.75
CA SER A 40 -1.93 -8.07 -15.28
C SER A 40 -1.60 -8.08 -13.78
N GLU A 41 -1.54 -6.92 -13.14
CA GLU A 41 -1.22 -6.77 -11.72
C GLU A 41 -2.26 -5.92 -10.97
N SER A 42 -2.59 -6.35 -9.75
CA SER A 42 -3.41 -5.60 -8.81
C SER A 42 -2.51 -4.67 -8.01
N VAL A 43 -2.83 -3.38 -8.01
CA VAL A 43 -2.13 -2.35 -7.25
C VAL A 43 -2.89 -2.08 -5.95
N PHE A 44 -2.13 -1.96 -4.87
CA PHE A 44 -2.60 -1.64 -3.54
C PHE A 44 -1.93 -0.33 -3.12
N ILE A 45 -2.73 0.58 -2.57
CA ILE A 45 -2.27 1.87 -2.06
C ILE A 45 -2.86 2.02 -0.67
N VAL A 46 -2.01 2.25 0.32
CA VAL A 46 -2.43 2.54 1.69
C VAL A 46 -1.91 3.91 2.04
N GLU A 47 -2.84 4.80 2.30
CA GLU A 47 -2.61 6.12 2.86
C GLU A 47 -2.91 6.08 4.35
N LEU A 48 -2.15 6.85 5.12
CA LEU A 48 -2.22 6.86 6.57
C LEU A 48 -1.92 8.27 7.06
N SER A 49 -2.66 8.74 8.06
CA SER A 49 -2.19 9.81 8.94
C SER A 49 -1.72 9.26 10.28
N LEU A 50 -0.49 9.61 10.68
CA LEU A 50 0.12 9.23 11.95
C LEU A 50 0.24 10.45 12.87
N ALA A 51 -0.31 10.33 14.07
CA ALA A 51 -0.09 11.26 15.18
C ALA A 51 0.57 10.52 16.35
N CYS A 52 1.64 11.09 16.89
CA CYS A 52 2.37 10.54 18.05
C CYS A 52 2.14 11.44 19.26
N THR A 53 1.99 10.85 20.45
CA THR A 53 1.77 11.61 21.70
C THR A 53 2.96 12.50 22.06
N ASN A 54 4.17 12.08 21.73
CA ASN A 54 5.40 12.86 21.89
C ASN A 54 5.55 14.00 20.87
N GLY A 55 4.61 14.18 19.94
CA GLY A 55 4.70 15.19 18.89
C GLY A 55 5.78 14.91 17.84
N ALA A 56 6.25 13.66 17.74
CA ALA A 56 7.22 13.25 16.73
C ALA A 56 6.63 13.41 15.33
N GLN A 57 7.13 14.41 14.60
CA GLN A 57 6.79 14.67 13.22
C GLN A 57 8.00 14.24 12.38
N SER A 58 7.78 13.61 11.22
CA SER A 58 8.81 13.08 10.29
C SER A 58 9.47 11.73 10.64
N VAL A 59 8.79 10.83 11.36
CA VAL A 59 9.27 9.45 11.58
C VAL A 59 9.46 8.71 10.24
N ALA A 60 10.56 7.97 10.08
CA ALA A 60 10.78 7.12 8.90
C ALA A 60 10.09 5.78 9.12
N LEU A 61 9.19 5.42 8.20
CA LEU A 61 8.44 4.17 8.27
C LEU A 61 8.82 3.25 7.12
N TYR A 62 8.78 1.96 7.40
CA TYR A 62 8.96 0.88 6.43
C TYR A 62 7.77 -0.06 6.54
N ALA A 63 7.23 -0.48 5.41
CA ALA A 63 6.13 -1.44 5.40
C ALA A 63 6.66 -2.83 5.06
N ASP A 64 6.07 -3.85 5.67
CA ASP A 64 6.22 -5.25 5.26
C ASP A 64 4.84 -5.82 4.94
N VAL A 65 4.75 -6.48 3.79
CA VAL A 65 3.56 -7.22 3.36
C VAL A 65 4.00 -8.62 2.97
N ASN A 66 3.54 -9.62 3.70
CA ASN A 66 3.88 -11.03 3.47
C ASN A 66 5.40 -11.29 3.37
N GLY A 67 6.21 -10.64 4.23
CA GLY A 67 7.66 -10.80 4.26
C GLY A 67 8.42 -10.03 3.17
N ARG A 68 7.73 -9.18 2.41
CA ARG A 68 8.35 -8.27 1.42
C ARG A 68 8.27 -6.84 1.93
N GLN A 69 9.42 -6.16 1.94
CA GLN A 69 9.52 -4.80 2.44
C GLN A 69 9.27 -3.80 1.31
N PHE A 70 8.44 -2.80 1.59
CA PHE A 70 8.11 -1.70 0.68
C PHE A 70 8.46 -0.35 1.33
N PRO A 71 9.01 0.59 0.55
CA PRO A 71 9.31 1.93 1.06
C PRO A 71 8.01 2.68 1.33
N VAL A 72 7.94 3.38 2.47
CA VAL A 72 6.83 4.29 2.79
C VAL A 72 7.26 5.71 2.44
N THR A 73 6.45 6.38 1.64
CA THR A 73 6.68 7.77 1.24
C THR A 73 5.88 8.68 2.17
N ARG A 74 6.43 9.86 2.48
CA ARG A 74 5.70 10.89 3.22
C ARG A 74 4.91 11.75 2.25
N GLY A 75 3.65 12.03 2.59
CA GLY A 75 2.82 12.98 1.86
C GLY A 75 3.31 14.41 2.05
N GLN A 76 2.71 15.33 1.29
CA GLN A 76 3.03 16.77 1.38
C GLN A 76 2.61 17.37 2.72
N ASP A 77 1.58 16.81 3.36
CA ASP A 77 1.12 17.22 4.69
C ASP A 77 1.87 16.48 5.80
N VAL A 78 2.11 17.19 6.90
CA VAL A 78 2.77 16.62 8.08
C VAL A 78 1.96 15.44 8.62
N GLY A 79 2.64 14.31 8.82
CA GLY A 79 2.04 13.11 9.39
C GLY A 79 1.30 12.23 8.38
N LYS A 80 1.23 12.61 7.09
CA LYS A 80 0.69 11.73 6.05
C LYS A 80 1.76 10.79 5.48
N TYR A 81 1.40 9.53 5.32
CA TYR A 81 2.25 8.47 4.81
C TYR A 81 1.51 7.69 3.74
N GLN A 82 2.23 7.21 2.74
CA GLN A 82 1.69 6.41 1.67
C GLN A 82 2.65 5.26 1.35
N VAL A 83 2.10 4.06 1.24
CA VAL A 83 2.80 2.90 0.70
C VAL A 83 1.97 2.33 -0.44
N SER A 84 2.65 1.86 -1.48
CA SER A 84 2.02 1.16 -2.59
C SER A 84 2.83 -0.04 -3.01
N TRP A 85 2.13 -1.11 -3.36
CA TRP A 85 2.74 -2.30 -3.94
C TRP A 85 1.82 -2.90 -5.00
N SER A 86 2.39 -3.66 -5.93
CA SER A 86 1.64 -4.44 -6.90
C SER A 86 1.87 -5.93 -6.68
N MET A 87 0.86 -6.73 -6.98
CA MET A 87 0.94 -8.20 -6.99
C MET A 87 0.23 -8.75 -8.23
N PRO A 88 0.70 -9.87 -8.81
CA PRO A 88 0.00 -10.52 -9.90
C PRO A 88 -1.43 -10.90 -9.51
N HIS A 89 -2.38 -10.78 -10.43
CA HIS A 89 -3.81 -11.07 -10.16
C HIS A 89 -4.08 -12.46 -9.57
N LYS A 90 -3.26 -13.45 -9.96
CA LYS A 90 -3.34 -14.83 -9.44
C LYS A 90 -2.95 -14.93 -7.96
N GLN A 91 -2.12 -14.01 -7.48
CA GLN A 91 -1.65 -13.93 -6.10
C GLN A 91 -2.45 -12.89 -5.28
N ALA A 92 -3.05 -11.92 -5.96
CA ALA A 92 -3.97 -10.93 -5.40
C ALA A 92 -5.41 -11.49 -5.28
N SER A 93 -5.58 -12.61 -4.56
CA SER A 93 -6.90 -13.19 -4.30
C SER A 93 -7.74 -12.30 -3.38
N SER A 94 -9.06 -12.49 -3.39
CA SER A 94 -9.94 -11.82 -2.43
C SER A 94 -9.58 -12.19 -0.99
N GLY A 95 -9.45 -11.20 -0.12
CA GLY A 95 -9.08 -11.41 1.27
C GLY A 95 -8.51 -10.15 1.91
N THR A 96 -8.09 -10.30 3.16
CA THR A 96 -7.50 -9.22 3.95
C THR A 96 -5.99 -9.34 3.92
N TYR A 97 -5.31 -8.29 3.48
CA TYR A 97 -3.86 -8.17 3.46
C TYR A 97 -3.41 -7.35 4.66
N GLN A 98 -2.62 -7.95 5.55
CA GLN A 98 -2.05 -7.24 6.69
C GLN A 98 -0.75 -6.54 6.27
N VAL A 99 -0.74 -5.21 6.41
CA VAL A 99 0.44 -4.37 6.20
C VAL A 99 1.03 -4.05 7.56
N LYS A 100 2.24 -4.53 7.82
CA LYS A 100 2.98 -4.27 9.06
C LYS A 100 3.87 -3.05 8.85
N PHE A 101 3.79 -2.05 9.73
CA PHE A 101 4.65 -0.86 9.67
C PHE A 101 5.71 -0.92 10.75
N PHE A 102 6.95 -0.63 10.37
CA PHE A 102 8.14 -0.65 11.22
C PHE A 102 8.77 0.73 11.23
N ASP A 103 9.32 1.10 12.38
CA ASP A 103 10.23 2.23 12.49
C ASP A 103 11.66 1.85 12.08
N GLU A 104 12.59 2.81 12.11
CA GLU A 104 13.98 2.57 11.68
C GLU A 104 14.69 1.50 12.52
N GLU A 105 14.40 1.44 13.82
CA GLU A 105 15.03 0.50 14.75
C GLU A 105 14.52 -0.94 14.53
N SER A 106 13.21 -1.14 14.55
CA SER A 106 12.55 -2.44 14.32
C SER A 106 12.74 -2.95 12.89
N TYR A 107 12.85 -2.04 11.91
CA TYR A 107 13.19 -2.42 10.54
C TYR A 107 14.63 -2.97 10.45
N SER A 108 15.57 -2.36 11.20
CA SER A 108 16.97 -2.80 11.20
C SER A 108 17.14 -4.20 11.79
N SER A 109 16.36 -4.54 12.82
CA SER A 109 16.35 -5.89 13.40
C SER A 109 15.66 -6.87 12.45
N LEU A 110 14.56 -6.49 11.80
CA LEU A 110 13.85 -7.34 10.84
C LEU A 110 14.75 -7.79 9.69
N ARG A 111 15.51 -6.84 9.12
CA ARG A 111 16.46 -7.14 8.05
C ARG A 111 17.66 -7.98 8.53
N LYS A 112 18.01 -7.94 9.82
CA LYS A 112 19.05 -8.83 10.39
C LYS A 112 18.50 -10.25 10.53
N ALA A 113 17.32 -10.40 11.12
CA ALA A 113 16.67 -11.70 11.30
C ALA A 113 16.46 -12.43 9.97
N GLN A 114 15.95 -11.72 8.95
CA GLN A 114 15.74 -12.28 7.62
C GLN A 114 17.03 -12.77 6.94
N ARG A 115 18.16 -12.05 7.13
CA ARG A 115 19.46 -12.46 6.57
C ARG A 115 20.06 -13.64 7.30
N ASN A 116 19.81 -13.73 8.61
CA ASN A 116 20.31 -14.81 9.46
C ASN A 116 19.40 -16.04 9.46
N ASN A 117 18.26 -16.00 8.75
CA ASN A 117 17.23 -17.05 8.77
C ASN A 117 16.70 -17.31 10.19
N GLU A 118 16.64 -16.24 11.00
CA GLU A 118 16.03 -16.22 12.32
C GLU A 118 14.54 -15.91 12.21
N ASP A 119 13.79 -16.19 13.29
CA ASP A 119 12.35 -15.97 13.33
C ASP A 119 11.99 -14.49 13.24
N SER A 120 11.67 -14.04 12.03
CA SER A 120 11.36 -12.64 11.71
C SER A 120 10.00 -12.20 12.25
N ASP A 121 9.14 -13.15 12.65
CA ASP A 121 7.84 -12.87 13.25
C ASP A 121 7.95 -12.49 14.74
N SER A 122 9.10 -12.72 15.37
CA SER A 122 9.38 -12.27 16.74
C SER A 122 9.52 -10.74 16.87
N ILE A 123 9.69 -10.03 15.75
CA ILE A 123 9.94 -8.60 15.71
C ILE A 123 8.62 -7.86 15.60
N GLN A 124 8.27 -7.14 16.67
CA GLN A 124 6.99 -6.45 16.77
C GLN A 124 6.95 -5.22 15.83
N PRO A 125 5.93 -5.11 14.97
CA PRO A 125 5.70 -3.89 14.20
C PRO A 125 5.17 -2.76 15.11
N LEU A 126 5.39 -1.52 14.70
CA LEU A 126 4.88 -0.34 15.39
C LEU A 126 3.34 -0.31 15.37
N PHE A 127 2.75 -0.63 14.22
CA PHE A 127 1.32 -0.87 14.05
C PHE A 127 1.07 -1.71 12.79
N SER A 128 -0.14 -2.27 12.66
CA SER A 128 -0.55 -2.99 11.46
C SER A 128 -1.89 -2.48 10.94
N VAL A 129 -2.04 -2.48 9.63
CA VAL A 129 -3.26 -2.06 8.93
C VAL A 129 -3.76 -3.21 8.08
N ASN A 130 -5.04 -3.53 8.19
CA ASN A 130 -5.70 -4.55 7.39
C ASN A 130 -6.33 -3.90 6.15
N VAL A 131 -6.01 -4.44 4.98
CA VAL A 131 -6.50 -3.97 3.68
C VAL A 131 -7.37 -5.05 3.06
N ASP A 132 -8.66 -4.77 2.92
CA ASP A 132 -9.59 -5.71 2.29
C ASP A 132 -9.57 -5.57 0.76
N HIS A 133 -9.28 -6.67 0.08
CA HIS A 133 -9.31 -6.78 -1.36
C HIS A 133 -10.47 -7.67 -1.79
N ARG A 134 -11.33 -7.15 -2.68
CA ARG A 134 -12.47 -7.90 -3.21
C ARG A 134 -12.09 -8.94 -4.26
N GLY A 135 -10.82 -8.99 -4.64
CA GLY A 135 -10.35 -9.75 -5.78
C GLY A 135 -10.57 -8.97 -7.08
N ALA A 136 -10.04 -9.53 -8.16
CA ALA A 136 -10.07 -8.91 -9.45
C ALA A 136 -11.03 -9.63 -10.41
N TRP A 137 -11.76 -8.85 -11.19
CA TRP A 137 -12.73 -9.33 -12.15
C TRP A 137 -12.08 -9.63 -13.50
N ASN A 138 -12.21 -10.88 -13.96
CA ASN A 138 -11.55 -11.41 -15.16
C ASN A 138 -12.25 -11.08 -16.48
N GLY A 139 -13.20 -10.16 -16.49
CA GLY A 139 -13.88 -9.78 -17.72
C GLY A 139 -15.11 -10.61 -18.07
N PRO A 140 -15.83 -10.19 -19.11
CA PRO A 140 -16.87 -11.00 -19.70
C PRO A 140 -16.23 -12.17 -20.48
N TRP A 141 -16.89 -13.33 -20.45
CA TRP A 141 -16.41 -14.55 -21.13
C TRP A 141 -16.45 -14.44 -22.67
N VAL A 142 -17.16 -13.46 -23.22
CA VAL A 142 -17.20 -13.14 -24.66
C VAL A 142 -16.68 -11.72 -24.89
N ALA A 143 -15.80 -11.56 -25.87
CA ALA A 143 -15.38 -10.23 -26.32
C ALA A 143 -16.59 -9.42 -26.82
N THR A 144 -16.68 -8.16 -26.40
CA THR A 144 -17.77 -7.26 -26.82
C THR A 144 -17.78 -7.04 -28.34
N GLU A 145 -16.62 -7.19 -29.00
CA GLU A 145 -16.49 -7.18 -30.46
C GLU A 145 -17.31 -8.30 -31.13
N VAL A 146 -17.21 -9.53 -30.63
CA VAL A 146 -17.98 -10.67 -31.16
C VAL A 146 -19.48 -10.43 -30.99
N MET A 147 -19.88 -9.89 -29.84
CA MET A 147 -21.28 -9.53 -29.58
C MET A 147 -21.77 -8.45 -30.56
N ALA A 148 -20.96 -7.42 -30.84
CA ALA A 148 -21.30 -6.36 -31.79
C ALA A 148 -21.47 -6.90 -33.21
N VAL A 149 -20.57 -7.79 -33.66
CA VAL A 149 -20.67 -8.45 -34.98
C VAL A 149 -21.93 -9.30 -35.08
N LEU A 150 -22.24 -10.10 -34.06
CA LEU A 150 -23.44 -10.94 -34.04
C LEU A 150 -24.72 -10.09 -34.12
N ILE A 151 -24.77 -8.98 -33.38
CA ILE A 151 -25.90 -8.04 -33.44
C ILE A 151 -25.99 -7.41 -34.84
N GLY A 152 -24.87 -7.02 -35.43
CA GLY A 152 -24.83 -6.47 -36.79
C GLY A 152 -25.37 -7.45 -37.84
N ILE A 153 -24.94 -8.71 -37.79
CA ILE A 153 -25.42 -9.78 -38.67
C ILE A 153 -26.91 -10.02 -38.47
N LEU A 154 -27.39 -10.07 -37.23
CA LEU A 154 -28.80 -10.25 -36.90
C LEU A 154 -29.66 -9.11 -37.50
N LEU A 155 -29.25 -7.86 -37.29
CA LEU A 155 -29.96 -6.70 -37.83
C LEU A 155 -29.96 -6.70 -39.37
N TYR A 156 -28.84 -7.03 -40.00
CA TYR A 156 -28.76 -7.17 -41.45
C TYR A 156 -29.71 -8.26 -41.96
N TYR A 157 -29.73 -9.43 -41.32
CA TYR A 157 -30.62 -10.53 -41.68
C TYR A 157 -32.09 -10.15 -41.55
N LEU A 158 -32.48 -9.49 -40.46
CA LEU A 158 -33.85 -9.00 -40.26
C LEU A 158 -34.24 -7.98 -41.33
N ALA A 159 -33.36 -7.03 -41.65
CA ALA A 159 -33.57 -6.06 -42.72
C ALA A 159 -33.71 -6.73 -44.09
N PHE A 160 -32.87 -7.73 -44.40
CA PHE A 160 -32.92 -8.47 -45.66
C PHE A 160 -34.22 -9.26 -45.81
N ASN A 161 -34.69 -9.92 -44.75
CA ASN A 161 -35.97 -10.65 -44.77
C ASN A 161 -37.16 -9.71 -44.90
N ALA A 162 -37.17 -8.57 -44.21
CA ALA A 162 -38.23 -7.58 -44.36
C ALA A 162 -38.28 -7.02 -45.79
N LYS A 163 -37.12 -6.87 -46.45
CA LYS A 163 -37.05 -6.44 -47.84
C LYS A 163 -37.53 -7.54 -48.80
N SER A 164 -37.16 -8.80 -48.57
CA SER A 164 -37.56 -9.91 -49.44
C SER A 164 -39.05 -10.22 -49.37
N THR A 165 -39.72 -10.01 -48.22
CA THR A 165 -41.17 -10.19 -48.08
C THR A 165 -42.00 -9.13 -48.81
N ILE A 166 -41.47 -7.91 -48.99
CA ILE A 166 -42.16 -6.83 -49.72
C ILE A 166 -41.99 -6.97 -51.25
N GLN A 167 -40.94 -7.68 -51.69
CA GLN A 167 -40.63 -7.90 -53.10
C GLN A 167 -41.15 -9.24 -53.65
N ALA A 168 -41.88 -10.01 -52.83
CA ALA A 168 -42.58 -11.24 -53.23
C ALA A 168 -44.06 -10.94 -53.51
#